data_AF-A0A1V2PMH3-F1
#
_entry.id   AF-A0A1V2PMH3-F1
#
_cell.length_a   1.000
_cell.length_b   1.000
_cell.length_c   1.000
_cell.angle_alpha   90.00
_cell.angle_beta   90.00
_cell.angle_gamma   90.00
#
_symmetry.space_group_name_H-M   'P 1'
#
loop_
_entity.id
_entity.type
_entity.pdbx_description
1 polymer ?
#
loop_
_entity_poly.entity_id
_entity_poly.type
_entity_poly.pdbx_seq_one_letter_code
_entity_poly.pdbx_strand_id
1 'polypeptide(L)'
;MPGIVMIDQPPGQGVRICAACKGELQRAEVNADYPPDGPLREATPYRRMTGLAAHAGLDVFELPADNAQGLAGAVQVVVDRAGKTRATVGLAQDLDEGLRTDVLAFAVALFADQADRIQKTPNSAIGIRREPQPPDATGPGHVAWHMAEACGRETTSATFTVVEL
;
A
#
# COMPACT_ATOMS: atom_id res chain seq x y z
N MET A 1 -26.26 -24.44 -18.19
CA MET A 1 -24.81 -24.70 -18.04
C MET A 1 -24.14 -23.36 -17.81
N PRO A 2 -23.67 -23.04 -16.60
CA PRO A 2 -22.94 -21.79 -16.40
C PRO A 2 -21.54 -21.97 -17.00
N GLY A 3 -21.21 -21.10 -17.97
CA GLY A 3 -19.92 -21.06 -18.62
C GLY A 3 -18.85 -20.61 -17.63
N ILE A 4 -17.77 -21.39 -17.55
CA ILE A 4 -16.55 -21.01 -16.88
C ILE A 4 -15.96 -19.84 -17.66
N VAL A 5 -16.00 -18.64 -17.08
CA VAL A 5 -15.20 -17.52 -17.56
C VAL A 5 -13.77 -17.83 -17.13
N MET A 6 -13.00 -18.40 -18.06
CA MET A 6 -11.54 -18.41 -17.96
C MET A 6 -11.09 -16.95 -18.00
N ILE A 7 -10.84 -16.38 -16.83
CA ILE A 7 -9.98 -15.21 -16.76
C ILE A 7 -8.60 -15.77 -17.12
N ASP A 8 -8.16 -15.53 -18.36
CA ASP A 8 -6.81 -15.84 -18.79
C ASP A 8 -5.84 -15.28 -17.75
N GLN A 9 -5.31 -16.16 -16.91
CA GLN A 9 -4.15 -15.83 -16.12
C GLN A 9 -3.00 -15.66 -17.12
N PRO A 10 -2.33 -14.50 -17.18
CA PRO A 10 -1.18 -14.38 -18.04
C PRO A 10 -0.12 -15.40 -17.60
N PRO A 11 0.49 -16.15 -18.54
CA PRO A 11 1.48 -17.16 -18.23
C PRO A 11 2.76 -16.48 -17.72
N GLY A 12 3.13 -16.72 -16.46
CA GLY A 12 4.36 -16.18 -15.88
C GLY A 12 4.34 -15.87 -14.39
N GLN A 13 3.61 -16.59 -13.54
CA GLN A 13 3.78 -16.50 -12.08
C GLN A 13 5.09 -17.22 -11.67
N GLY A 14 6.22 -16.62 -12.01
CA GLY A 14 7.51 -16.99 -11.44
C GLY A 14 7.55 -16.59 -9.97
N VAL A 15 8.13 -17.46 -9.14
CA VAL A 15 8.50 -17.11 -7.77
C VAL A 15 9.30 -15.80 -7.79
N ARG A 16 8.86 -14.80 -7.04
CA ARG A 16 9.56 -13.51 -6.92
C ARG A 16 10.38 -13.51 -5.65
N ILE A 17 11.63 -13.10 -5.75
CA ILE A 17 12.53 -13.05 -4.59
C ILE A 17 12.54 -11.62 -4.07
N CYS A 18 12.18 -11.45 -2.79
CA CYS A 18 12.28 -10.16 -2.13
C CYS A 18 13.74 -9.68 -2.14
N ALA A 19 13.98 -8.50 -2.72
CA ALA A 19 15.32 -7.93 -2.80
C ALA A 19 15.97 -7.74 -1.42
N ALA A 20 15.15 -7.56 -0.37
CA ALA A 20 15.61 -7.37 1.00
C ALA A 20 15.81 -8.69 1.77
N CYS A 21 14.75 -9.46 2.01
CA CYS A 21 14.84 -10.67 2.87
C CYS A 21 15.24 -11.94 2.11
N LYS A 22 15.34 -11.89 0.77
CA LYS A 22 15.59 -13.05 -0.11
C LYS A 22 14.52 -14.15 -0.03
N GLY A 23 13.41 -13.89 0.65
CA GLY A 23 12.25 -14.77 0.70
C GLY A 23 11.55 -14.85 -0.64
N GLU A 24 11.11 -16.05 -0.98
CA GLU A 24 10.26 -16.33 -2.13
C GLU A 24 8.83 -15.88 -1.84
N LEU A 25 8.27 -15.07 -2.74
CA LEU A 25 6.83 -14.83 -2.78
C LEU A 25 6.20 -15.61 -3.92
N GLN A 26 5.20 -16.39 -3.52
CA GLN A 26 4.17 -16.87 -4.40
C GLN A 26 2.90 -16.11 -4.08
N ARG A 27 2.31 -15.47 -5.10
CA ARG A 27 1.00 -14.86 -4.95
C ARG A 27 0.01 -15.98 -4.64
N ALA A 28 -0.74 -15.85 -3.55
CA ALA A 28 -1.82 -16.78 -3.27
C ALA A 28 -2.81 -16.76 -4.44
N GLU A 29 -3.16 -17.94 -4.96
CA GLU A 29 -4.24 -18.04 -5.93
C GLU A 29 -5.53 -17.53 -5.28
N VAL A 30 -6.18 -16.60 -5.97
CA VAL A 30 -7.50 -16.12 -5.58
C VAL A 30 -8.46 -17.29 -5.83
N ASN A 31 -8.83 -18.00 -4.77
CA ASN A 31 -9.69 -19.17 -4.88
C ASN A 31 -11.09 -18.80 -5.42
N ALA A 32 -11.85 -19.82 -5.83
CA ALA A 32 -13.18 -19.63 -6.41
C ALA A 32 -14.17 -18.92 -5.47
N ASP A 33 -13.95 -19.05 -4.16
CA ASP A 33 -14.81 -18.49 -3.12
C ASP A 33 -14.48 -17.01 -2.79
N TYR A 34 -13.37 -16.47 -3.32
CA TYR A 34 -13.04 -15.06 -3.12
C TYR A 34 -14.06 -14.17 -3.81
N PRO A 35 -14.60 -13.14 -3.11
CA PRO A 35 -15.66 -12.30 -3.63
C PRO A 35 -15.36 -11.77 -5.05
N PRO A 36 -16.33 -11.82 -5.98
CA PRO A 36 -16.15 -11.37 -7.36
C PRO A 36 -15.80 -9.87 -7.47
N ASP A 37 -16.18 -9.10 -6.46
CA ASP A 37 -15.92 -7.68 -6.27
C ASP A 37 -14.83 -7.40 -5.21
N GLY A 38 -14.11 -8.43 -4.77
CA GLY A 38 -13.07 -8.29 -3.76
C GLY A 38 -11.84 -7.53 -4.30
N PRO A 39 -11.11 -6.79 -3.44
CA PRO A 39 -9.97 -5.96 -3.84
C PRO A 39 -8.95 -6.61 -4.77
N LEU A 40 -8.63 -7.90 -4.57
CA LEU A 40 -7.60 -8.59 -5.36
C LEU A 40 -7.99 -8.86 -6.82
N ARG A 41 -9.28 -8.72 -7.17
CA ARG A 41 -9.78 -8.88 -8.55
C ARG A 41 -9.76 -7.59 -9.37
N GLU A 42 -9.41 -6.46 -8.77
CA GLU A 42 -9.29 -5.19 -9.48
C GLU A 42 -8.24 -5.26 -10.61
N ALA A 43 -8.42 -4.43 -11.65
CA ALA A 43 -7.62 -4.50 -12.86
C ALA A 43 -6.16 -4.07 -12.66
N THR A 44 -5.94 -3.01 -11.87
CA THR A 44 -4.60 -2.43 -11.68
C THR A 44 -4.07 -2.69 -10.27
N PRO A 45 -2.73 -2.78 -10.09
CA PRO A 45 -2.14 -2.91 -8.76
C PRO A 45 -2.55 -1.79 -7.80
N TYR A 46 -2.64 -0.56 -8.31
CA TYR A 46 -3.11 0.58 -7.51
C TYR A 46 -4.51 0.36 -6.96
N ARG A 47 -5.47 -0.06 -7.80
CA ARG A 47 -6.85 -0.32 -7.36
C ARG A 47 -6.95 -1.45 -6.35
N ARG A 48 -6.18 -2.53 -6.55
CA ARG A 48 -6.07 -3.63 -5.55
C ARG A 48 -5.56 -3.11 -4.22
N MET A 49 -4.54 -2.25 -4.25
CA MET A 49 -3.97 -1.63 -3.05
C MET A 49 -4.96 -0.68 -2.35
N THR A 50 -5.70 0.14 -3.10
CA THR A 50 -6.76 0.99 -2.54
C THR A 50 -7.87 0.18 -1.89
N GLY A 51 -8.28 -0.94 -2.49
CA GLY A 51 -9.22 -1.87 -1.87
C GLY A 51 -8.68 -2.52 -0.60
N LEU A 52 -7.38 -2.86 -0.56
CA LEU A 52 -6.71 -3.35 0.65
C LEU A 52 -6.68 -2.28 1.75
N ALA A 53 -6.35 -1.03 1.40
CA ALA A 53 -6.35 0.10 2.33
C ALA A 53 -7.75 0.32 2.93
N ALA A 54 -8.80 0.31 2.11
CA ALA A 54 -10.18 0.42 2.57
C ALA A 54 -10.56 -0.74 3.52
N HIS A 55 -10.14 -1.97 3.22
CA HIS A 55 -10.37 -3.12 4.10
C HIS A 55 -9.65 -2.98 5.45
N ALA A 56 -8.46 -2.37 5.46
CA ALA A 56 -7.71 -2.04 6.68
C ALA A 56 -8.28 -0.81 7.42
N GLY A 57 -9.33 -0.16 6.89
CA GLY A 57 -9.98 0.99 7.51
C GLY A 57 -9.26 2.32 7.28
N LEU A 58 -8.51 2.43 6.18
CA LEU A 58 -7.86 3.65 5.75
C LEU A 58 -8.66 4.32 4.63
N ASP A 59 -8.95 5.61 4.80
CA ASP A 59 -9.53 6.43 3.75
C ASP A 59 -8.43 7.05 2.90
N VAL A 60 -8.42 6.78 1.60
CA VAL A 60 -7.41 7.28 0.66
C VAL A 60 -7.97 8.45 -0.14
N PHE A 61 -7.25 9.57 -0.19
CA PHE A 61 -7.63 10.77 -0.93
C PHE A 61 -6.43 11.38 -1.66
N GLU A 62 -6.72 12.24 -2.64
CA GLU A 62 -5.68 12.90 -3.42
C GLU A 62 -5.39 14.32 -2.92
N LEU A 63 -4.12 14.64 -2.76
CA LEU A 63 -3.58 15.95 -2.38
C LEU A 63 -3.12 16.71 -3.62
N PRO A 64 -3.57 17.96 -3.84
CA PRO A 64 -3.03 18.81 -4.90
C PRO A 64 -1.51 18.87 -4.83
N ALA A 65 -0.84 18.77 -5.99
CA ALA A 65 0.63 18.70 -6.04
C ALA A 65 1.31 19.88 -5.33
N ASP A 66 0.76 21.08 -5.49
CA ASP A 66 1.25 22.32 -4.84
C ASP A 66 1.17 22.25 -3.30
N ASN A 67 0.26 21.44 -2.76
CA ASN A 67 0.09 21.26 -1.32
C ASN A 67 0.98 20.14 -0.77
N ALA A 68 1.61 19.32 -1.62
CA ALA A 68 2.39 18.17 -1.19
C ALA A 68 3.84 18.51 -0.78
N GLN A 69 4.37 19.70 -1.07
CA GLN A 69 5.66 20.23 -0.57
C GLN A 69 6.85 19.22 -0.56
N GLY A 70 7.03 18.45 -1.64
CA GLY A 70 8.11 17.45 -1.74
C GLY A 70 7.81 16.13 -1.01
N LEU A 71 6.57 15.91 -0.57
CA LEU A 71 6.04 14.63 -0.11
C LEU A 71 5.36 13.91 -1.28
N ALA A 72 5.42 12.58 -1.24
CA ALA A 72 4.59 11.71 -2.06
C ALA A 72 3.22 11.45 -1.41
N GLY A 73 3.16 11.54 -0.09
CA GLY A 73 1.90 11.43 0.63
C GLY A 73 2.07 11.66 2.11
N ALA A 74 0.98 11.50 2.85
CA ALA A 74 0.98 11.55 4.30
C ALA A 74 -0.05 10.57 4.86
N VAL A 75 0.28 9.97 5.99
CA VAL A 75 -0.65 9.18 6.81
C VAL A 75 -1.00 10.01 8.03
N GLN A 76 -2.29 10.20 8.28
CA GLN A 76 -2.78 10.78 9.52
C GLN A 76 -3.60 9.74 10.28
N VAL A 77 -3.40 9.67 11.60
CA VAL A 77 -4.14 8.78 12.49
C VAL A 77 -5.05 9.61 13.39
N VAL A 78 -6.30 9.16 13.53
CA VAL A 78 -7.29 9.77 14.42
C VAL A 78 -7.94 8.68 15.24
N VAL A 79 -8.14 8.93 16.53
CA VAL A 79 -8.96 8.07 17.39
C VAL A 79 -10.37 8.65 17.43
N ASP A 80 -11.35 7.87 16.98
CA ASP A 80 -12.74 8.30 16.99
C ASP A 80 -13.32 8.30 18.42
N ARG A 81 -14.55 8.83 18.57
CA ARG A 81 -15.21 8.94 19.88
C ARG A 81 -15.44 7.58 20.57
N ALA A 82 -15.39 6.48 19.83
CA ALA A 82 -15.53 5.12 20.37
C ALA A 82 -14.16 4.51 20.74
N GLY A 83 -13.07 5.28 20.64
CA GLY A 83 -11.72 4.78 20.90
C GLY A 83 -11.13 3.96 19.75
N LYS A 84 -11.77 3.94 18.58
CA LYS A 84 -11.25 3.19 17.43
C LYS A 84 -10.29 4.05 16.64
N THR A 85 -9.08 3.52 16.43
CA THR A 85 -8.08 4.12 15.55
C THR A 85 -8.53 4.01 14.09
N ARG A 86 -8.55 5.15 13.41
CA ARG A 86 -8.74 5.27 11.96
C ARG A 86 -7.56 6.02 11.37
N ALA A 87 -7.31 5.82 10.09
CA ALA A 87 -6.30 6.59 9.39
C ALA A 87 -6.81 7.10 8.06
N THR A 88 -6.24 8.21 7.63
CA THR A 88 -6.43 8.76 6.30
C THR A 88 -5.07 8.84 5.61
N VAL A 89 -5.05 8.58 4.30
CA VAL A 89 -3.85 8.63 3.47
C VAL A 89 -4.08 9.64 2.36
N GLY A 90 -3.35 10.74 2.41
CA GLY A 90 -3.29 11.71 1.33
C GLY A 90 -2.15 11.36 0.37
N LEU A 91 -2.42 11.16 -0.91
CA LEU A 91 -1.40 10.90 -1.95
C LEU A 91 -1.28 12.10 -2.88
N ALA A 92 -0.06 12.49 -3.23
CA ALA A 92 0.15 13.59 -4.18
C ALA A 92 -0.38 13.24 -5.58
N GLN A 93 -1.12 14.17 -6.19
CA GLN A 93 -1.82 13.98 -7.47
C GLN A 93 -0.88 13.81 -8.66
N ASP A 94 0.35 14.28 -8.57
CA ASP A 94 1.33 14.27 -9.66
C ASP A 94 2.17 13.00 -9.74
N LEU A 95 2.00 12.06 -8.80
CA LEU A 95 2.67 10.77 -8.83
C LEU A 95 2.13 9.89 -9.96
N ASP A 96 3.03 9.14 -10.62
CA ASP A 96 2.62 8.07 -11.53
C ASP A 96 1.98 6.90 -10.76
N GLU A 97 1.21 6.06 -11.46
CA GLU A 97 0.46 4.95 -10.82
C GLU A 97 1.35 3.96 -10.07
N GLY A 98 2.57 3.70 -10.54
CA GLY A 98 3.51 2.80 -9.90
C GLY A 98 3.96 3.36 -8.54
N LEU A 99 4.43 4.61 -8.54
CA LEU A 99 4.87 5.29 -7.33
C LEU A 99 3.70 5.53 -6.35
N ARG A 100 2.50 5.85 -6.85
CA ARG A 100 1.27 5.92 -6.03
C ARG A 100 1.02 4.59 -5.30
N THR A 101 1.16 3.48 -6.01
CA THR A 101 0.97 2.14 -5.43
C THR A 101 2.00 1.85 -4.35
N ASP A 102 3.27 2.14 -4.61
CA ASP A 102 4.37 1.87 -3.68
C ASP A 102 4.23 2.73 -2.40
N VAL A 103 3.87 4.01 -2.56
CA VAL A 103 3.65 4.94 -1.43
C VAL A 103 2.42 4.54 -0.62
N LEU A 104 1.34 4.12 -1.27
CA LEU A 104 0.13 3.65 -0.57
C LEU A 104 0.41 2.35 0.20
N ALA A 105 1.15 1.40 -0.40
CA ALA A 105 1.57 0.20 0.29
C ALA A 105 2.40 0.51 1.54
N PHE A 106 3.32 1.47 1.43
CA PHE A 106 4.13 1.94 2.55
C PHE A 106 3.29 2.63 3.63
N ALA A 107 2.33 3.46 3.24
CA ALA A 107 1.39 4.10 4.14
C ALA A 107 0.56 3.08 4.95
N VAL A 108 0.02 2.05 4.28
CA VAL A 108 -0.72 0.97 4.93
C VAL A 108 0.16 0.20 5.92
N ALA A 109 1.38 -0.16 5.50
CA ALA A 109 2.33 -0.85 6.36
C ALA A 109 2.76 0.00 7.57
N LEU A 110 3.01 1.30 7.37
CA LEU A 110 3.31 2.25 8.44
C LEU A 110 2.19 2.33 9.46
N PHE A 111 0.94 2.43 9.00
CA PHE A 111 -0.21 2.45 9.89
C PHE A 111 -0.34 1.14 10.68
N ALA A 112 -0.19 -0.01 10.02
CA ALA A 112 -0.31 -1.31 10.66
C ALA A 112 0.76 -1.55 11.74
N ASP A 113 1.99 -1.09 11.53
CA ASP A 113 3.12 -1.29 12.44
C ASP A 113 3.28 -0.16 13.47
N GLN A 114 2.93 1.08 13.11
CA GLN A 114 3.36 2.29 13.83
C GLN A 114 2.23 3.28 14.14
N ALA A 115 0.96 2.85 14.19
CA ALA A 115 -0.17 3.72 14.53
C ALA A 115 0.06 4.55 15.81
N ASP A 116 0.54 3.93 16.89
CA ASP A 116 0.83 4.59 18.17
C ASP A 116 1.93 5.65 18.06
N ARG A 117 2.93 5.43 17.18
CA ARG A 117 3.98 6.40 16.91
C ARG A 117 3.41 7.58 16.13
N ILE A 118 2.63 7.31 15.08
CA ILE A 118 2.00 8.35 14.26
C ILE A 118 1.13 9.24 15.14
N GLN A 119 0.32 8.64 16.04
CA GLN A 119 -0.55 9.39 16.95
C GLN A 119 0.20 10.34 17.91
N LYS A 120 1.48 10.07 18.20
CA LYS A 120 2.30 10.90 19.11
C LYS A 120 3.02 12.06 18.41
N THR A 121 2.93 12.16 17.09
CA THR A 121 3.48 13.29 16.32
C THR A 121 2.62 14.55 16.47
N PRO A 122 3.15 15.76 16.21
CA PRO A 122 2.44 17.02 16.45
C PRO A 122 1.05 17.11 15.80
N ASN A 123 0.88 16.60 14.58
CA ASN A 123 -0.41 16.59 13.86
C ASN A 123 -1.06 15.21 13.77
N SER A 124 -0.61 14.26 14.60
CA SER A 124 -0.93 12.83 14.47
C SER A 124 -0.70 12.32 13.05
N ALA A 125 0.32 12.86 12.38
CA ALA A 125 0.57 12.65 10.97
C ALA A 125 2.07 12.48 10.67
N ILE A 126 2.34 11.61 9.71
CA ILE A 126 3.66 11.36 9.15
C ILE A 126 3.60 11.60 7.64
N GLY A 127 4.47 12.47 7.15
CA GLY A 127 4.74 12.68 5.73
C GLY A 127 5.70 11.63 5.19
N ILE A 128 5.46 11.21 3.96
CA ILE A 128 6.26 10.23 3.20
C ILE A 128 6.98 10.98 2.09
N ARG A 129 8.32 10.91 2.06
CA ARG A 129 9.15 11.53 1.02
C ARG A 129 8.95 10.83 -0.33
N ARG A 130 9.29 11.53 -1.42
CA ARG A 130 9.06 11.05 -2.79
C ARG A 130 10.03 9.96 -3.20
N GLU A 131 11.26 10.05 -2.74
CA GLU A 131 12.35 9.18 -3.18
C GLU A 131 12.27 7.83 -2.45
N PRO A 132 12.07 6.72 -3.18
CA PRO A 132 12.20 5.39 -2.61
C PRO A 132 13.61 5.20 -2.06
N GLN A 133 13.69 4.60 -0.89
CA GLN A 133 14.93 4.18 -0.25
C GLN A 133 15.28 2.76 -0.71
N PRO A 134 16.53 2.31 -0.52
CA PRO A 134 16.87 0.90 -0.69
C PRO A 134 15.93 -0.01 0.11
N PRO A 135 15.64 -1.23 -0.37
CA PRO A 135 14.77 -2.17 0.33
C PRO A 135 15.28 -2.47 1.75
N ASP A 136 14.39 -2.35 2.73
CA ASP A 136 14.64 -2.81 4.09
C ASP A 136 14.16 -4.26 4.26
N ALA A 137 14.96 -5.07 4.95
CA ALA A 137 14.61 -6.45 5.29
C ALA A 137 13.64 -6.52 6.48
N THR A 138 13.44 -5.39 7.17
CA THR A 138 12.59 -5.26 8.33
C THR A 138 11.69 -4.01 8.23
N GLY A 139 10.69 -3.93 9.11
CA GLY A 139 9.85 -2.74 9.25
C GLY A 139 8.84 -2.51 8.12
N PRO A 140 8.22 -1.32 8.08
CA PRO A 140 7.12 -1.00 7.18
C PRO A 140 7.47 -1.16 5.70
N GLY A 141 8.69 -0.81 5.30
CA GLY A 141 9.15 -0.91 3.91
C GLY A 141 9.19 -2.35 3.40
N HIS A 142 9.52 -3.28 4.30
CA HIS A 142 9.52 -4.71 4.01
C HIS A 142 8.10 -5.22 3.73
N VAL A 143 7.17 -4.92 4.63
CA VAL A 143 5.77 -5.33 4.51
C VAL A 143 5.10 -4.68 3.29
N ALA A 144 5.39 -3.40 3.04
CA ALA A 144 4.89 -2.65 1.89
C ALA A 144 5.29 -3.30 0.57
N TRP A 145 6.55 -3.77 0.47
CA TRP A 145 7.02 -4.46 -0.74
C TRP A 145 6.21 -5.73 -1.00
N HIS A 146 5.96 -6.54 0.03
CA HIS A 146 5.13 -7.75 -0.09
C HIS A 146 3.69 -7.45 -0.46
N MET A 147 3.11 -6.40 0.12
CA MET A 147 1.75 -5.95 -0.21
C MET A 147 1.67 -5.50 -1.69
N ALA A 148 2.66 -4.75 -2.17
CA ALA A 148 2.74 -4.30 -3.55
C ALA A 148 2.83 -5.50 -4.51
N GLU A 149 3.72 -6.44 -4.26
CA GLU A 149 3.88 -7.65 -5.09
C GLU A 149 2.62 -8.53 -5.06
N ALA A 150 1.94 -8.67 -3.91
CA ALA A 150 0.66 -9.37 -3.81
C ALA A 150 -0.45 -8.69 -4.64
N CYS A 151 -0.38 -7.36 -4.81
CA CYS A 151 -1.23 -6.60 -5.71
C CYS A 151 -0.78 -6.66 -7.18
N GLY A 152 0.32 -7.35 -7.49
CA GLY A 152 0.89 -7.46 -8.84
C GLY A 152 1.69 -6.23 -9.26
N ARG A 153 2.15 -5.42 -8.31
CA ARG A 153 3.09 -4.31 -8.54
C ARG A 153 4.51 -4.84 -8.44
N GLU A 154 5.23 -4.83 -9.55
CA GLU A 154 6.65 -5.18 -9.58
C GLU A 154 7.52 -3.97 -9.21
N THR A 155 8.02 -3.93 -7.97
CA THR A 155 8.82 -2.79 -7.50
C THR A 155 10.19 -3.21 -6.99
N THR A 156 11.20 -2.36 -7.21
CA THR A 156 12.53 -2.57 -6.65
C THR A 156 12.60 -2.20 -5.18
N SER A 157 11.69 -1.35 -4.68
CA SER A 157 11.54 -0.98 -3.28
C SER A 157 10.21 -0.28 -3.02
N ALA A 158 9.59 -0.55 -1.87
CA ALA A 158 8.48 0.24 -1.33
C ALA A 158 8.84 0.83 0.03
N THR A 159 10.12 1.13 0.25
CA THR A 159 10.61 1.76 1.48
C THR A 159 10.79 3.25 1.24
N PHE A 160 10.35 4.10 2.16
CA PHE A 160 10.48 5.56 2.02
C PHE A 160 10.95 6.22 3.32
N THR A 161 11.60 7.38 3.16
CA THR A 161 11.91 8.24 4.31
C THR A 161 10.63 8.91 4.79
N VAL A 162 10.49 9.02 6.11
CA VAL A 162 9.35 9.67 6.75
C VAL A 162 9.76 10.93 7.50
N VAL A 163 8.83 11.88 7.62
CA VAL A 163 8.97 13.08 8.44
C VAL A 163 7.73 13.28 9.28
N GLU A 164 7.88 13.71 10.52
CA GLU A 164 6.76 14.09 11.37
C GLU A 164 6.20 15.43 10.87
N LEU A 165 4.87 15.53 10.86
CA LEU A 165 4.15 16.74 10.45
C LEU A 165 3.58 17.47 11.64
#